data_AF-A0A1B3BA74-F1
#
_entry.id   AF-A0A1B3BA74-F1
#
_cell.length_a   1.000
_cell.length_b   1.000
_cell.length_c   1.000
_cell.angle_alpha   90.00
_cell.angle_beta   90.00
_cell.angle_gamma   90.00
#
_symmetry.space_group_name_H-M   'P 1'
#
loop_
_entity.id
_entity.type
_entity.pdbx_description
1 polymer ?
#
loop_
_entity_poly.entity_id
_entity_poly.type
_entity_poly.pdbx_seq_one_letter_code
_entity_poly.pdbx_strand_id
1 'polypeptide(L)'
;MIVSIQGFFRIFFLTVFSLSFSQLTVAAEWSGVVSSEGRYFFKEGDFGQKQSEFSVALEPEFYHRWEDSDWSIVFKPFLRWDSLDDERTHADIRELMLRYVGDDWELKAGVSKVFWGVAESQHLVDIINQTDFVENIDGEDKLGQQMVVLSTEQDFGLIEFFVLPGFRERTFADEEGRFRFPLTIDEDNPIYADEDGKQRLDAAVRWSRWVGDWDIGVSHFSGTSREPLFVVDDSNPLQPKLRPYYVTIDQTAVDVQVTKGAWLWKLEAMTRSGFGEDRYWASVGGLEYTFFGITESGADLGMILEYQYDSRDTLPGGFEQQDVAVAGFRLAMNDIPSTEALLVYSQGEGQKFVNFEASRRLGNDWKMILEARMFSVDDEQQPFESQLYPFRNDDYISLTFERYF
;
A
#
# COMPACT_ATOMS: atom_id res chain seq x y z
N MET A 1 14.67 7.31 1.81
CA MET A 1 16.05 6.99 2.22
C MET A 1 15.88 5.98 3.34
N ILE A 2 15.79 4.71 2.96
CA ILE A 2 15.71 3.61 3.93
C ILE A 2 17.16 3.45 4.40
N VAL A 3 17.37 3.64 5.69
CA VAL A 3 18.69 3.44 6.30
C VAL A 3 18.63 2.07 6.94
N SER A 4 19.46 1.13 6.51
CA SER A 4 19.69 -0.14 7.22
C SER A 4 20.45 0.18 8.52
N ILE A 5 19.81 -0.05 9.67
CA ILE A 5 20.31 0.34 11.00
C ILE A 5 20.75 -0.90 11.79
N GLN A 6 21.73 -1.65 11.29
CA GLN A 6 22.35 -2.73 12.09
C GLN A 6 23.40 -2.24 13.11
N GLY A 7 23.82 -0.97 13.05
CA GLY A 7 24.91 -0.43 13.89
C GLY A 7 24.51 0.33 15.16
N PHE A 8 23.26 0.79 15.30
CA PHE A 8 22.87 1.75 16.36
C PHE A 8 22.27 1.11 17.62
N PHE A 9 21.93 -0.18 17.59
CA PHE A 9 21.10 -0.82 18.61
C PHE A 9 21.82 -1.20 19.92
N ARG A 10 23.15 -1.03 20.04
CA ARG A 10 23.90 -1.47 21.24
C ARG A 10 24.21 -0.39 22.30
N ILE A 11 23.85 0.88 22.09
CA ILE A 11 24.24 1.98 23.02
C ILE A 11 23.03 2.79 23.55
N PHE A 12 21.81 2.58 23.06
CA PHE A 12 20.68 3.48 23.36
C PHE A 12 19.66 2.99 24.42
N PHE A 13 20.04 2.07 25.32
CA PHE A 13 19.11 1.55 26.34
C PHE A 13 19.30 2.09 27.77
N LEU A 14 20.06 3.17 27.96
CA LEU A 14 20.26 3.76 29.30
C LEU A 14 20.52 5.26 29.24
N THR A 15 19.52 6.05 28.85
CA THR A 15 19.44 7.45 29.31
C THR A 15 17.98 7.83 29.50
N VAL A 16 17.61 8.01 30.77
CA VAL A 16 16.34 8.57 31.22
C VAL A 16 16.15 9.95 30.59
N PHE A 17 15.27 10.06 29.60
CA PHE A 17 14.85 11.34 29.05
C PHE A 17 13.90 12.03 30.04
N SER A 18 14.48 12.77 30.99
CA SER A 18 13.76 13.79 31.76
C SER A 18 13.74 15.09 30.95
N LEU A 19 12.95 15.12 29.87
CA LEU A 19 12.65 16.36 29.17
C LEU A 19 11.67 17.17 30.02
N SER A 20 12.22 18.18 30.68
CA SER A 20 11.43 19.26 31.27
C SER A 20 10.84 20.07 30.12
N PHE A 21 9.59 19.79 29.74
CA PHE A 21 8.84 20.63 28.81
C PHE A 21 8.56 21.99 29.49
N SER A 22 9.32 23.01 29.09
CA SER A 22 8.88 24.40 29.27
C SER A 22 7.61 24.58 28.44
N GLN A 23 6.50 24.88 29.10
CA GLN A 23 5.22 25.18 28.47
C GLN A 23 5.33 26.46 27.63
N LEU A 24 5.74 26.31 26.38
CA LEU A 24 5.25 27.14 25.30
C LEU A 24 3.86 26.57 24.98
N THR A 25 2.81 27.33 25.28
CA THR A 25 1.45 27.06 24.84
C THR A 25 1.41 27.16 23.32
N VAL A 26 1.81 26.08 22.66
CA VAL A 26 1.67 25.89 21.22
C VAL A 26 0.52 24.91 21.07
N ALA A 27 -0.45 25.23 20.21
CA ALA A 27 -1.45 24.28 19.72
C ALA A 27 -0.76 23.24 18.81
N ALA A 28 0.19 22.51 19.39
CA ALA A 28 0.89 21.39 18.79
C ALA A 28 0.14 20.14 19.21
N GLU A 29 -0.57 19.54 18.28
CA GLU A 29 -1.28 18.30 18.49
C GLU A 29 -0.32 17.18 18.09
N TRP A 30 0.16 16.46 19.10
CA TRP A 30 0.81 15.18 18.91
C TRP A 30 -0.23 14.11 19.13
N SER A 31 -0.33 13.21 18.16
CA SER A 31 -1.03 11.95 18.30
C SER A 31 -0.13 10.84 17.77
N GLY A 32 -0.58 9.61 17.83
CA GLY A 32 0.10 8.54 17.13
C GLY A 32 -0.33 7.17 17.55
N VAL A 33 0.33 6.18 16.97
CA VAL A 33 0.11 4.77 17.28
C VAL A 33 1.42 4.05 17.59
N VAL A 34 1.38 3.21 18.61
CA VAL A 34 2.37 2.15 18.83
C VAL A 34 1.69 0.82 18.54
N SER A 35 2.23 0.03 17.62
CA SER A 35 1.71 -1.28 17.29
C SER A 35 2.67 -2.39 17.71
N SER A 36 2.12 -3.52 18.14
CA SER A 36 2.86 -4.77 18.32
C SER A 36 2.14 -5.89 17.59
N GLU A 37 2.84 -6.59 16.72
CA GLU A 37 2.31 -7.67 15.91
C GLU A 37 3.03 -8.97 16.24
N GLY A 38 2.27 -10.04 16.44
CA GLY A 38 2.78 -11.40 16.44
C GLY A 38 2.22 -12.16 15.24
N ARG A 39 3.08 -12.72 14.41
CA ARG A 39 2.72 -13.49 13.22
C ARG A 39 3.24 -14.92 13.32
N TYR A 40 2.40 -15.88 12.96
CA TYR A 40 2.74 -17.29 12.93
C TYR A 40 2.40 -17.92 11.59
N PHE A 41 3.39 -18.51 10.95
CA PHE A 41 3.28 -19.21 9.67
C PHE A 41 3.12 -20.70 9.89
N PHE A 42 2.15 -21.31 9.20
CA PHE A 42 1.79 -22.71 9.43
C PHE A 42 2.80 -23.71 8.85
N LYS A 43 3.61 -23.28 7.88
CA LYS A 43 4.66 -24.08 7.26
C LYS A 43 6.03 -23.41 7.39
N GLU A 44 7.08 -24.23 7.34
CA GLU A 44 8.46 -23.75 7.18
C GLU A 44 8.59 -23.02 5.85
N GLY A 45 9.36 -21.92 5.83
CA GLY A 45 9.59 -21.19 4.59
C GLY A 45 10.41 -22.00 3.58
N ASP A 46 10.23 -21.72 2.29
CA ASP A 46 10.86 -22.46 1.18
C ASP A 46 12.39 -22.55 1.27
N PHE A 47 13.02 -21.62 1.98
CA PHE A 47 14.46 -21.51 2.15
C PHE A 47 14.90 -21.68 3.61
N GLY A 48 14.04 -22.27 4.45
CA GLY A 48 14.31 -22.52 5.88
C GLY A 48 14.03 -21.32 6.79
N GLN A 49 13.24 -20.35 6.32
CA GLN A 49 12.84 -19.20 7.15
C GLN A 49 11.94 -19.63 8.30
N LYS A 50 12.04 -18.89 9.41
CA LYS A 50 11.34 -19.21 10.65
C LYS A 50 9.82 -19.04 10.49
N GLN A 51 9.08 -19.66 11.40
CA GLN A 51 7.62 -19.65 11.41
C GLN A 51 7.01 -18.63 12.36
N SER A 52 7.82 -17.93 13.16
CA SER A 52 7.33 -16.98 14.14
C SER A 52 8.06 -15.68 13.97
N GLU A 53 7.29 -14.61 13.90
CA GLU A 53 7.76 -13.25 13.67
C GLU A 53 7.03 -12.34 14.65
N PHE A 54 7.78 -11.44 15.26
CA PHE A 54 7.26 -10.42 16.16
C PHE A 54 7.82 -9.06 15.75
N SER A 55 6.96 -8.06 15.70
CA SER A 55 7.36 -6.71 15.32
C SER A 55 6.71 -5.66 16.22
N VAL A 56 7.38 -4.51 16.30
CA VAL A 56 6.86 -3.31 16.98
C VAL A 56 7.06 -2.13 16.05
N ALA A 57 6.00 -1.33 15.85
CA ALA A 57 6.10 -0.09 15.10
C ALA A 57 5.62 1.12 15.92
N LEU A 58 6.11 2.29 15.54
CA LEU A 58 5.80 3.58 16.13
C LEU A 58 5.59 4.59 15.00
N GLU A 59 4.40 5.17 14.95
CA GLU A 59 4.00 6.20 13.97
C GLU A 59 3.37 7.39 14.71
N PRO A 60 4.18 8.34 15.22
CA PRO A 60 3.66 9.58 15.77
C PRO A 60 3.26 10.51 14.63
N GLU A 61 2.29 11.37 14.91
CA GLU A 61 1.84 12.44 14.03
C GLU A 61 1.99 13.77 14.75
N PHE A 62 2.65 14.71 14.09
CA PHE A 62 2.64 16.11 14.46
C PHE A 62 1.81 16.87 13.45
N TYR A 63 0.77 17.56 13.93
CA TYR A 63 0.00 18.48 13.12
C TYR A 63 0.04 19.88 13.73
N HIS A 64 0.22 20.88 12.87
CA HIS A 64 0.15 22.27 13.27
C HIS A 64 -0.47 23.13 12.16
N ARG A 65 -1.47 23.93 12.54
CA ARG A 65 -2.02 25.01 11.73
C ARG A 65 -1.70 26.33 12.42
N TRP A 66 -1.07 27.26 11.69
CA TRP A 66 -0.77 28.58 12.25
C TRP A 66 -2.07 29.40 12.37
N GLU A 67 -2.27 30.01 13.54
CA GLU A 67 -3.42 30.88 13.82
C GLU A 67 -3.51 32.02 12.80
N ASP A 68 -4.74 32.37 12.40
CA ASP A 68 -5.04 33.41 11.40
C ASP A 68 -4.28 33.27 10.07
N SER A 69 -3.94 32.03 9.69
CA SER A 69 -3.30 31.72 8.42
C SER A 69 -3.97 30.54 7.73
N ASP A 70 -3.71 30.43 6.43
CA ASP A 70 -4.12 29.29 5.61
C ASP A 70 -3.06 28.20 5.50
N TRP A 71 -1.97 28.32 6.25
CA TRP A 71 -0.88 27.37 6.26
C TRP A 71 -1.12 26.26 7.30
N SER A 72 -0.75 25.04 6.96
CA SER A 72 -0.64 23.92 7.90
C SER A 72 0.51 23.01 7.54
N ILE A 73 1.06 22.31 8.53
CA ILE A 73 2.08 21.29 8.36
C ILE A 73 1.67 19.99 9.06
N VAL A 74 1.94 18.87 8.42
CA VAL A 74 1.88 17.53 9.03
C VAL A 74 3.24 16.85 8.91
N PHE A 75 3.63 16.11 9.94
CA PHE A 75 4.83 15.28 9.94
C PHE A 75 4.52 13.94 10.62
N LYS A 76 4.73 12.85 9.88
CA LYS A 76 4.53 11.46 10.33
C LYS A 76 5.79 10.65 10.05
N PRO A 77 6.74 10.58 10.98
CA PRO A 77 7.81 9.61 10.90
C PRO A 77 7.26 8.22 11.25
N PHE A 78 7.92 7.19 10.74
CA PHE A 78 7.59 5.79 10.98
C PHE A 78 8.86 5.05 11.38
N LEU A 79 8.73 4.17 12.37
CA LEU A 79 9.80 3.29 12.83
C LEU A 79 9.21 1.90 13.01
N ARG A 80 9.87 0.88 12.46
CA ARG A 80 9.58 -0.52 12.73
C ARG A 80 10.83 -1.25 13.17
N TRP A 81 10.67 -2.13 14.14
CA TRP A 81 11.62 -3.19 14.42
C TRP A 81 10.92 -4.53 14.23
N ASP A 82 11.60 -5.43 13.52
CA ASP A 82 11.13 -6.77 13.21
C ASP A 82 12.16 -7.81 13.70
N SER A 83 11.65 -8.93 14.22
CA SER A 83 12.49 -9.99 14.79
C SER A 83 13.08 -10.96 13.76
N LEU A 84 12.54 -10.98 12.53
CA LEU A 84 12.84 -11.98 11.51
C LEU A 84 13.45 -11.37 10.26
N ASP A 85 12.94 -10.24 9.80
CA ASP A 85 13.37 -9.61 8.55
C ASP A 85 14.10 -8.28 8.82
N ASP A 86 15.36 -8.23 8.43
CA ASP A 86 16.20 -7.04 8.60
C ASP A 86 15.73 -5.86 7.74
N GLU A 87 15.18 -6.11 6.54
CA GLU A 87 14.64 -5.04 5.68
C GLU A 87 13.29 -4.52 6.19
N ARG A 88 12.55 -5.33 6.97
CA ARG A 88 11.35 -4.90 7.68
C ARG A 88 11.66 -4.05 8.92
N THR A 89 12.90 -4.07 9.38
CA THR A 89 13.40 -3.17 10.43
C THR A 89 13.87 -1.87 9.80
N HIS A 90 12.99 -0.87 9.71
CA HIS A 90 13.32 0.39 9.03
C HIS A 90 12.75 1.63 9.70
N ALA A 91 13.20 2.77 9.18
CA ALA A 91 12.70 4.10 9.51
C ALA A 91 12.34 4.83 8.23
N ASP A 92 11.17 5.49 8.21
CA ASP A 92 10.72 6.29 7.06
C ASP A 92 10.08 7.61 7.49
N ILE A 93 10.01 8.56 6.56
CA ILE A 93 9.11 9.71 6.67
C ILE A 93 7.90 9.41 5.77
N ARG A 94 6.81 8.95 6.38
CA ARG A 94 5.56 8.63 5.67
C ARG A 94 4.93 9.90 5.12
N GLU A 95 4.91 10.95 5.93
CA GLU A 95 4.43 12.27 5.54
C GLU A 95 5.29 13.38 6.14
N LEU A 96 5.58 14.40 5.34
CA LEU A 96 6.11 15.69 5.76
C LEU A 96 5.58 16.72 4.76
N MET A 97 4.46 17.33 5.05
CA MET A 97 3.68 18.05 4.05
C MET A 97 3.32 19.43 4.54
N LEU A 98 3.77 20.46 3.82
CA LEU A 98 3.31 21.83 3.99
C LEU A 98 2.13 22.08 3.04
N ARG A 99 1.07 22.69 3.55
CA ARG A 99 -0.16 22.97 2.83
C ARG A 99 -0.55 24.44 2.98
N TYR A 100 -1.02 25.05 1.89
CA TYR A 100 -1.63 26.36 1.85
C TYR A 100 -3.01 26.29 1.19
N VAL A 101 -4.00 26.95 1.77
CA VAL A 101 -5.38 27.04 1.26
C VAL A 101 -5.63 28.45 0.72
N GLY A 102 -5.82 28.59 -0.58
CA GLY A 102 -6.34 29.81 -1.19
C GLY A 102 -7.86 29.82 -1.23
N ASP A 103 -8.43 30.79 -1.95
CA ASP A 103 -9.88 30.90 -2.10
C ASP A 103 -10.49 29.71 -2.88
N ASP A 104 -9.96 29.44 -4.08
CA ASP A 104 -10.45 28.39 -5.00
C ASP A 104 -9.35 27.37 -5.39
N TRP A 105 -8.25 27.35 -4.63
CA TRP A 105 -7.12 26.47 -4.88
C TRP A 105 -6.38 26.08 -3.60
N GLU A 106 -5.65 24.97 -3.66
CA GLU A 106 -4.81 24.46 -2.59
C GLU A 106 -3.44 24.10 -3.16
N LEU A 107 -2.37 24.44 -2.43
CA LEU A 107 -1.01 24.02 -2.75
C LEU A 107 -0.45 23.18 -1.62
N LYS A 108 0.12 22.04 -1.98
CA LYS A 108 0.85 21.14 -1.10
C LYS A 108 2.28 20.95 -1.61
N ALA A 109 3.28 20.99 -0.74
CA ALA A 109 4.68 20.70 -1.10
C ALA A 109 5.43 19.94 0.03
N GLY A 110 6.07 18.82 -0.32
CA GLY A 110 6.71 17.91 0.66
C GLY A 110 6.60 16.43 0.29
N VAL A 111 6.48 15.55 1.28
CA VAL A 111 6.32 14.09 1.16
C VAL A 111 4.91 13.70 1.62
N SER A 112 4.16 12.96 0.80
CA SER A 112 2.81 12.51 1.18
C SER A 112 2.45 11.17 0.56
N LYS A 113 1.43 10.52 1.13
CA LYS A 113 0.69 9.43 0.49
C LYS A 113 -0.56 9.99 -0.19
N VAL A 114 -0.87 9.49 -1.37
CA VAL A 114 -2.06 9.80 -2.17
C VAL A 114 -2.64 8.45 -2.58
N PHE A 115 -3.96 8.35 -2.55
CA PHE A 115 -4.66 7.14 -2.94
C PHE A 115 -5.68 7.49 -4.02
N TRP A 116 -5.65 6.75 -5.13
CA TRP A 116 -6.67 6.79 -6.16
C TRP A 116 -7.21 5.37 -6.35
N GLY A 117 -8.53 5.20 -6.32
CA GLY A 117 -9.13 3.89 -6.53
C GLY A 117 -10.50 3.79 -5.91
N VAL A 118 -11.24 2.80 -6.38
CA VAL A 118 -12.57 2.44 -5.92
C VAL A 118 -12.75 0.93 -5.75
N ALA A 119 -11.91 0.10 -6.38
CA ALA A 119 -11.97 -1.36 -6.26
C ALA A 119 -11.64 -1.85 -4.84
N GLU A 120 -11.82 -3.12 -4.54
CA GLU A 120 -11.48 -3.73 -3.23
C GLU A 120 -10.28 -4.67 -3.31
N SER A 121 -10.00 -5.23 -4.48
CA SER A 121 -9.02 -6.31 -4.65
C SER A 121 -7.71 -5.91 -5.33
N GLN A 122 -7.74 -4.88 -6.17
CA GLN A 122 -6.55 -4.33 -6.82
C GLN A 122 -6.84 -2.90 -7.28
N HIS A 123 -5.96 -1.97 -6.93
CA HIS A 123 -6.04 -0.57 -7.33
C HIS A 123 -5.15 -0.29 -8.54
N LEU A 124 -5.69 -0.45 -9.75
CA LEU A 124 -4.95 -0.24 -11.00
C LEU A 124 -4.61 1.23 -11.24
N VAL A 125 -5.45 2.13 -10.72
CA VAL A 125 -5.29 3.57 -10.94
C VAL A 125 -4.37 4.22 -9.92
N ASP A 126 -4.08 3.54 -8.80
CA ASP A 126 -3.18 4.02 -7.75
C ASP A 126 -1.71 3.92 -8.18
N ILE A 127 -1.18 5.01 -8.72
CA ILE A 127 0.14 5.03 -9.38
C ILE A 127 1.11 6.09 -8.85
N ILE A 128 0.66 6.97 -7.95
CA ILE A 128 1.52 8.08 -7.48
C ILE A 128 2.60 7.55 -6.54
N ASN A 129 2.19 6.79 -5.54
CA ASN A 129 3.04 6.30 -4.48
C ASN A 129 3.59 4.90 -4.79
N GLN A 130 4.80 4.64 -4.30
CA GLN A 130 5.44 3.33 -4.39
C GLN A 130 4.90 2.42 -3.27
N THR A 131 4.61 1.16 -3.58
CA THR A 131 4.29 0.14 -2.57
C THR A 131 5.48 -0.12 -1.64
N ASP A 132 5.18 -0.22 -0.35
CA ASP A 132 6.09 -0.65 0.72
C ASP A 132 5.86 -2.14 1.00
N PHE A 133 6.38 -2.99 0.13
CA PHE A 133 6.07 -4.42 0.09
C PHE A 133 6.55 -5.19 1.32
N VAL A 134 7.50 -4.62 2.09
CA VAL A 134 8.02 -5.25 3.30
C VAL A 134 7.09 -5.07 4.50
N GLU A 135 6.25 -4.02 4.46
CA GLU A 135 5.18 -3.84 5.44
C GLU A 135 4.06 -4.86 5.22
N ASN A 136 3.59 -4.93 3.97
CA ASN A 136 2.52 -5.82 3.56
C ASN A 136 2.54 -6.12 2.05
N ILE A 137 2.25 -7.37 1.70
CA ILE A 137 2.33 -7.87 0.32
C ILE A 137 1.08 -7.57 -0.53
N ASP A 138 0.00 -7.11 0.09
CA ASP A 138 -1.26 -6.80 -0.62
C ASP A 138 -1.15 -5.56 -1.51
N GLY A 139 -0.14 -4.73 -1.29
CA GLY A 139 0.10 -3.53 -2.08
C GLY A 139 -0.56 -2.27 -1.52
N GLU A 140 -1.26 -2.36 -0.39
CA GLU A 140 -1.99 -1.25 0.24
C GLU A 140 -1.08 -0.33 1.05
N ASP A 141 -0.04 -0.89 1.68
CA ASP A 141 0.98 -0.10 2.34
C ASP A 141 1.87 0.62 1.33
N LYS A 142 1.93 1.95 1.43
CA LYS A 142 2.69 2.81 0.52
C LYS A 142 3.79 3.60 1.22
N LEU A 143 4.85 3.87 0.48
CA LEU A 143 5.86 4.87 0.81
C LEU A 143 5.35 6.28 0.49
N GLY A 144 5.72 7.26 1.33
CA GLY A 144 5.45 8.66 1.03
C GLY A 144 6.25 9.14 -0.18
N GLN A 145 5.62 9.82 -1.14
CA GLN A 145 6.22 10.33 -2.36
C GLN A 145 6.51 11.83 -2.23
N GLN A 146 7.67 12.27 -2.70
CA GLN A 146 7.97 13.70 -2.82
C GLN A 146 7.09 14.31 -3.91
N MET A 147 6.39 15.40 -3.59
CA MET A 147 5.43 16.01 -4.47
C MET A 147 5.22 17.51 -4.23
N VAL A 148 4.88 18.21 -5.29
CA VAL A 148 4.17 19.48 -5.27
C VAL A 148 2.83 19.27 -5.97
N VAL A 149 1.74 19.59 -5.28
CA VAL A 149 0.38 19.39 -5.76
C VAL A 149 -0.36 20.72 -5.76
N LEU A 150 -0.89 21.11 -6.91
CA LEU A 150 -1.82 22.22 -7.05
C LEU A 150 -3.20 21.65 -7.34
N SER A 151 -4.16 21.90 -6.46
CA SER A 151 -5.55 21.47 -6.60
C SER A 151 -6.43 22.70 -6.77
N THR A 152 -7.42 22.65 -7.67
CA THR A 152 -8.40 23.73 -7.84
C THR A 152 -9.78 23.16 -8.12
N GLU A 153 -10.78 23.70 -7.42
CA GLU A 153 -12.18 23.31 -7.59
C GLU A 153 -12.84 24.24 -8.61
N GLN A 154 -13.55 23.65 -9.56
CA GLN A 154 -14.25 24.34 -10.64
C GLN A 154 -15.70 23.83 -10.71
N ASP A 155 -16.60 24.57 -11.37
CA ASP A 155 -18.01 24.16 -11.56
C ASP A 155 -18.17 22.77 -12.22
N PHE A 156 -17.15 22.35 -12.96
CA PHE A 156 -17.10 21.08 -13.67
C PHE A 156 -16.26 20.00 -12.98
N GLY A 157 -15.76 20.23 -11.76
CA GLY A 157 -15.03 19.23 -10.97
C GLY A 157 -13.74 19.76 -10.35
N LEU A 158 -13.06 18.89 -9.62
CA LEU A 158 -11.73 19.13 -9.03
C LEU A 158 -10.66 18.79 -10.08
N ILE A 159 -9.64 19.64 -10.20
CA ILE A 159 -8.43 19.35 -10.99
C ILE A 159 -7.23 19.39 -10.07
N GLU A 160 -6.37 18.39 -10.19
CA GLU A 160 -5.13 18.26 -9.42
C GLU A 160 -3.95 18.06 -10.37
N PHE A 161 -2.91 18.87 -10.19
CA PHE A 161 -1.65 18.78 -10.92
C PHE A 161 -0.54 18.37 -9.97
N PHE A 162 0.15 17.28 -10.31
CA PHE A 162 1.23 16.70 -9.52
C PHE A 162 2.55 16.87 -10.25
N VAL A 163 3.54 17.38 -9.53
CA VAL A 163 4.95 17.35 -9.91
C VAL A 163 5.69 16.54 -8.87
N LEU A 164 6.40 15.50 -9.28
CA LEU A 164 6.94 14.46 -8.41
C LEU A 164 8.47 14.41 -8.56
N PRO A 165 9.22 15.23 -7.80
CA PRO A 165 10.67 15.23 -7.87
C PRO A 165 11.24 14.00 -7.18
N GLY A 166 11.94 13.18 -7.94
CA GLY A 166 12.64 12.01 -7.45
C GLY A 166 11.73 10.79 -7.22
N PHE A 167 12.34 9.62 -7.35
CA PHE A 167 11.70 8.33 -7.24
C PHE A 167 12.05 7.65 -5.92
N ARG A 168 11.15 6.78 -5.45
CA ARG A 168 11.39 5.87 -4.32
C ARG A 168 11.23 4.45 -4.81
N GLU A 169 12.23 3.63 -4.53
CA GLU A 169 12.24 2.21 -4.89
C GLU A 169 11.24 1.41 -4.04
N ARG A 170 10.70 0.34 -4.62
CA ARG A 170 9.93 -0.68 -3.90
C ARG A 170 10.86 -1.39 -2.93
N THR A 171 10.40 -1.60 -1.69
CA THR A 171 11.07 -2.44 -0.70
C THR A 171 10.82 -3.91 -0.99
N PHE A 172 11.67 -4.83 -0.54
CA PHE A 172 11.41 -6.26 -0.58
C PHE A 172 11.89 -6.95 0.70
N ALA A 173 11.42 -8.18 0.92
CA ALA A 173 11.86 -8.98 2.06
C ALA A 173 13.28 -9.52 1.83
N ASP A 174 14.08 -9.56 2.90
CA ASP A 174 15.45 -10.09 2.87
C ASP A 174 15.49 -11.63 2.89
N GLU A 175 16.70 -12.22 2.91
CA GLU A 175 16.90 -13.66 2.84
C GLU A 175 16.23 -14.43 4.00
N GLU A 176 16.22 -13.86 5.20
CA GLU A 176 15.59 -14.44 6.39
C GLU A 176 14.08 -14.14 6.47
N GLY A 177 13.60 -13.16 5.69
CA GLY A 177 12.22 -12.73 5.64
C GLY A 177 11.24 -13.75 5.03
N ARG A 178 9.99 -13.65 5.46
CA ARG A 178 8.85 -14.33 4.80
C ARG A 178 8.35 -13.45 3.66
N PHE A 179 7.65 -14.06 2.70
CA PHE A 179 7.26 -13.38 1.46
C PHE A 179 8.44 -12.87 0.61
N ARG A 180 9.60 -13.50 0.73
CA ARG A 180 10.73 -13.24 -0.16
C ARG A 180 10.56 -13.96 -1.50
N PHE A 181 11.22 -13.42 -2.52
CA PHE A 181 11.35 -14.08 -3.82
C PHE A 181 12.39 -15.23 -3.74
N PRO A 182 12.32 -16.19 -4.68
CA PRO A 182 13.29 -17.30 -4.73
C PRO A 182 14.74 -16.84 -4.88
N LEU A 183 14.95 -15.80 -5.71
CA LEU A 183 16.21 -15.09 -5.80
C LEU A 183 16.11 -13.81 -4.98
N THR A 184 17.19 -13.48 -4.27
CA THR A 184 17.25 -12.28 -3.44
C THR A 184 17.34 -11.05 -4.32
N ILE A 185 16.72 -9.96 -3.87
CA ILE A 185 16.63 -8.72 -4.63
C ILE A 185 17.73 -7.78 -4.13
N ASP A 186 18.54 -7.25 -5.05
CA ASP A 186 19.55 -6.23 -4.77
C ASP A 186 18.94 -4.85 -4.95
N GLU A 187 18.32 -4.36 -3.87
CA GLU A 187 17.65 -3.07 -3.80
C GLU A 187 18.62 -1.88 -3.80
N ASP A 188 19.87 -2.10 -3.40
CA ASP A 188 20.92 -1.08 -3.35
C ASP A 188 21.45 -0.71 -4.74
N ASN A 189 21.26 -1.60 -5.72
CA ASN A 189 21.77 -1.42 -7.08
C ASN A 189 20.65 -1.48 -8.13
N PRO A 190 19.60 -0.64 -8.04
CA PRO A 190 18.53 -0.62 -9.03
C PRO A 190 19.03 -0.13 -10.38
N ILE A 191 18.28 -0.44 -11.44
CA ILE A 191 18.51 0.01 -12.80
C ILE A 191 17.35 0.94 -13.19
N TYR A 192 17.64 2.03 -13.86
CA TYR A 192 16.64 2.96 -14.39
C TYR A 192 16.76 3.04 -15.91
N ALA A 193 15.61 3.11 -16.59
CA ALA A 193 15.57 3.35 -18.03
C ALA A 193 15.93 4.80 -18.39
N ASP A 194 15.61 5.74 -17.50
CA ASP A 194 15.90 7.16 -17.66
C ASP A 194 17.34 7.50 -17.20
N GLU A 195 17.98 8.46 -17.87
CA GLU A 195 19.35 8.88 -17.57
C GLU A 195 19.48 9.67 -16.25
N ASP A 196 18.43 10.39 -15.83
CA ASP A 196 18.37 11.07 -14.53
C ASP A 196 18.13 10.07 -13.38
N GLY A 197 17.84 8.81 -13.71
CA GLY A 197 17.64 7.71 -12.78
C GLY A 197 16.64 8.05 -11.69
N LYS A 198 17.03 7.85 -10.42
CA LYS A 198 16.21 8.19 -9.25
C LYS A 198 15.81 9.67 -9.18
N GLN A 199 16.52 10.58 -9.84
CA GLN A 199 16.24 12.03 -9.78
C GLN A 199 15.28 12.50 -10.88
N ARG A 200 14.79 11.59 -11.74
CA ARG A 200 13.82 11.91 -12.78
C ARG A 200 12.62 12.67 -12.19
N LEU A 201 12.16 13.67 -12.94
CA LEU A 201 10.95 14.41 -12.62
C LEU A 201 9.75 13.70 -13.25
N ASP A 202 8.87 13.15 -12.41
CA ASP A 202 7.61 12.55 -12.83
C ASP A 202 6.46 13.56 -12.69
N ALA A 203 5.34 13.34 -13.38
CA ALA A 203 4.18 14.22 -13.31
C ALA A 203 2.86 13.46 -13.46
N ALA A 204 1.80 14.03 -12.90
CA ALA A 204 0.45 13.53 -13.09
C ALA A 204 -0.58 14.66 -13.14
N VAL A 205 -1.73 14.39 -13.75
CA VAL A 205 -2.92 15.22 -13.66
C VAL A 205 -4.13 14.34 -13.36
N ARG A 206 -5.02 14.81 -12.52
CA ARG A 206 -6.29 14.16 -12.21
C ARG A 206 -7.44 15.16 -12.31
N TRP A 207 -8.53 14.74 -12.92
CA TRP A 207 -9.82 15.40 -12.83
C TRP A 207 -10.78 14.46 -12.11
N SER A 208 -11.58 14.98 -11.19
CA SER A 208 -12.64 14.21 -10.55
C SER A 208 -13.92 15.02 -10.36
N ARG A 209 -15.07 14.33 -10.36
CA ARG A 209 -16.36 14.97 -10.16
C ARG A 209 -17.41 14.01 -9.64
N TRP A 210 -18.16 14.48 -8.66
CA TRP A 210 -19.42 13.87 -8.24
C TRP A 210 -20.63 14.48 -8.98
N VAL A 211 -21.46 13.64 -9.59
CA VAL A 211 -22.69 14.04 -10.30
C VAL A 211 -23.85 13.09 -9.97
N GLY A 212 -24.74 13.54 -9.09
CA GLY A 212 -25.87 12.73 -8.66
C GLY A 212 -25.37 11.53 -7.84
N ASP A 213 -25.50 10.32 -8.36
CA ASP A 213 -24.99 9.13 -7.67
C ASP A 213 -23.65 8.64 -8.21
N TRP A 214 -23.06 9.36 -9.16
CA TRP A 214 -21.82 9.01 -9.83
C TRP A 214 -20.64 9.76 -9.22
N ASP A 215 -19.58 9.05 -8.91
CA ASP A 215 -18.25 9.59 -8.67
C ASP A 215 -17.33 9.11 -9.81
N ILE A 216 -16.62 10.04 -10.45
CA ILE A 216 -15.83 9.78 -11.65
C ILE A 216 -14.48 10.46 -11.49
N GLY A 217 -13.41 9.69 -11.68
CA GLY A 217 -12.04 10.15 -11.79
C GLY A 217 -11.44 9.82 -13.15
N VAL A 218 -10.67 10.74 -13.71
CA VAL A 218 -9.82 10.51 -14.88
C VAL A 218 -8.44 11.04 -14.57
N SER A 219 -7.41 10.24 -14.80
CA SER A 219 -6.03 10.64 -14.53
C SER A 219 -5.09 10.27 -15.67
N HIS A 220 -3.98 11.02 -15.74
CA HIS A 220 -2.84 10.67 -16.57
C HIS A 220 -1.55 10.83 -15.75
N PHE A 221 -0.70 9.82 -15.79
CA PHE A 221 0.59 9.77 -15.12
C PHE A 221 1.69 9.50 -16.16
N SER A 222 2.77 10.28 -16.12
CA SER A 222 3.98 10.06 -16.93
C SER A 222 5.18 10.09 -16.00
N GLY A 223 5.90 8.97 -15.92
CA GLY A 223 6.99 8.84 -14.96
C GLY A 223 7.55 7.44 -14.79
N THR A 224 8.35 7.26 -13.76
CA THR A 224 8.98 5.97 -13.42
C THR A 224 7.91 4.95 -13.01
N SER A 225 8.01 3.69 -13.46
CA SER A 225 7.05 2.66 -13.09
C SER A 225 7.10 2.37 -11.59
N ARG A 226 5.94 2.16 -10.96
CA ARG A 226 5.84 1.68 -9.56
C ARG A 226 5.89 0.16 -9.46
N GLU A 227 5.96 -0.52 -10.60
CA GLU A 227 6.10 -1.96 -10.75
C GLU A 227 7.42 -2.24 -11.48
N PRO A 228 8.48 -2.65 -10.75
CA PRO A 228 9.77 -2.94 -11.37
C PRO A 228 9.71 -4.21 -12.23
N LEU A 229 10.47 -4.20 -13.31
CA LEU A 229 10.97 -5.43 -13.94
C LEU A 229 12.14 -5.97 -13.12
N PHE A 230 12.56 -7.21 -13.38
CA PHE A 230 13.75 -7.77 -12.76
C PHE A 230 14.77 -8.22 -13.79
N VAL A 231 16.04 -7.86 -13.54
CA VAL A 231 17.19 -8.34 -14.32
C VAL A 231 18.00 -9.28 -13.43
N VAL A 232 18.33 -10.46 -13.94
CA VAL A 232 19.20 -11.39 -13.22
C VAL A 232 20.63 -10.86 -13.26
N ASP A 233 21.23 -10.67 -12.09
CA ASP A 233 22.66 -10.45 -11.90
C ASP A 233 23.33 -11.78 -11.55
N ASP A 234 24.08 -12.31 -12.51
CA ASP A 234 24.83 -13.55 -12.41
C ASP A 234 26.34 -13.33 -12.24
N SER A 235 26.77 -12.11 -11.89
CA SER A 235 28.18 -11.77 -11.66
C SER A 235 28.84 -12.64 -10.58
N ASN A 236 28.04 -13.11 -9.60
CA ASN A 236 28.35 -14.24 -8.75
C ASN A 236 27.45 -15.44 -9.10
N PRO A 237 27.91 -16.39 -9.95
CA PRO A 237 27.07 -17.52 -10.38
C PRO A 237 26.63 -18.46 -9.26
N LEU A 238 27.25 -18.40 -8.08
CA LEU A 238 26.88 -19.20 -6.91
C LEU A 238 25.73 -18.58 -6.10
N GLN A 239 25.48 -17.28 -6.28
CA GLN A 239 24.44 -16.52 -5.59
C GLN A 239 23.87 -15.47 -6.55
N PRO A 240 23.13 -15.89 -7.59
CA PRO A 240 22.49 -14.95 -8.50
C PRO A 240 21.45 -14.11 -7.75
N LYS A 241 21.36 -12.83 -8.10
CA LYS A 241 20.40 -11.89 -7.52
C LYS A 241 19.49 -11.30 -8.59
N LEU A 242 18.38 -10.71 -8.17
CA LEU A 242 17.52 -9.91 -9.03
C LEU A 242 17.79 -8.43 -8.77
N ARG A 243 18.02 -7.65 -9.82
CA ARG A 243 18.11 -6.19 -9.74
C ARG A 243 16.80 -5.59 -10.24
N PRO A 244 16.12 -4.74 -9.44
CA PRO A 244 14.95 -4.03 -9.90
C PRO A 244 15.30 -3.13 -11.08
N TYR A 245 14.54 -3.22 -12.17
CA TYR A 245 14.65 -2.36 -13.34
C TYR A 245 13.39 -1.54 -13.52
N TYR A 246 13.52 -0.23 -13.31
CA TYR A 246 12.43 0.73 -13.38
C TYR A 246 12.38 1.39 -14.76
N VAL A 247 11.37 1.01 -15.54
CA VAL A 247 11.04 1.63 -16.83
C VAL A 247 10.29 2.95 -16.64
N THR A 248 10.28 3.79 -17.67
CA THR A 248 9.35 4.93 -17.74
C THR A 248 8.03 4.48 -18.35
N ILE A 249 6.90 4.94 -17.81
CA ILE A 249 5.55 4.63 -18.28
C ILE A 249 4.74 5.89 -18.55
N ASP A 250 3.74 5.74 -19.42
CA ASP A 250 2.62 6.67 -19.56
C ASP A 250 1.32 5.90 -19.31
N GLN A 251 0.62 6.25 -18.24
CA GLN A 251 -0.65 5.65 -17.85
C GLN A 251 -1.79 6.66 -17.99
N THR A 252 -2.88 6.25 -18.66
CA THR A 252 -4.16 6.96 -18.59
C THR A 252 -5.16 6.05 -17.91
N ALA A 253 -5.88 6.57 -16.91
CA ALA A 253 -6.77 5.79 -16.07
C ALA A 253 -8.12 6.47 -15.87
N VAL A 254 -9.13 5.66 -15.58
CA VAL A 254 -10.47 6.06 -15.17
C VAL A 254 -10.90 5.22 -13.98
N ASP A 255 -11.55 5.87 -13.01
CA ASP A 255 -12.23 5.23 -11.89
C ASP A 255 -13.66 5.76 -11.81
N VAL A 256 -14.62 4.86 -11.60
CA VAL A 256 -16.05 5.18 -11.54
C VAL A 256 -16.68 4.41 -10.39
N GLN A 257 -17.42 5.13 -9.55
CA GLN A 257 -18.26 4.55 -8.52
C GLN A 257 -19.70 5.05 -8.67
N VAL A 258 -20.67 4.15 -8.49
CA VAL A 258 -22.09 4.50 -8.49
C VAL A 258 -22.79 3.90 -7.26
N THR A 259 -23.33 4.76 -6.40
CA THR A 259 -24.05 4.34 -5.19
C THR A 259 -25.56 4.44 -5.39
N LYS A 260 -26.27 3.31 -5.44
CA LYS A 260 -27.72 3.24 -5.68
C LYS A 260 -28.42 2.39 -4.63
N GLY A 261 -28.89 3.05 -3.57
CA GLY A 261 -29.53 2.37 -2.44
C GLY A 261 -28.51 1.46 -1.74
N ALA A 262 -28.76 0.16 -1.74
CA ALA A 262 -27.86 -0.84 -1.16
C ALA A 262 -26.75 -1.32 -2.10
N TRP A 263 -26.77 -0.88 -3.37
CA TRP A 263 -25.79 -1.27 -4.38
C TRP A 263 -24.68 -0.25 -4.50
N LEU A 264 -23.45 -0.74 -4.59
CA LEU A 264 -22.27 0.03 -4.96
C LEU A 264 -21.67 -0.62 -6.21
N TRP A 265 -21.55 0.12 -7.30
CA TRP A 265 -20.90 -0.35 -8.53
C TRP A 265 -19.56 0.34 -8.66
N LYS A 266 -18.53 -0.41 -9.02
CA LYS A 266 -17.14 0.06 -9.04
C LYS A 266 -16.48 -0.37 -10.35
N LEU A 267 -15.71 0.53 -10.94
CA LEU A 267 -14.88 0.25 -12.11
C LEU A 267 -13.59 1.04 -12.01
N GLU A 268 -12.47 0.36 -12.16
CA GLU A 268 -11.17 0.93 -12.47
C GLU A 268 -10.70 0.40 -13.82
N ALA A 269 -10.19 1.26 -14.68
CA ALA A 269 -9.58 0.84 -15.94
C ALA A 269 -8.41 1.74 -16.31
N MET A 270 -7.38 1.17 -16.94
CA MET A 270 -6.21 1.92 -17.37
C MET A 270 -5.64 1.41 -18.68
N THR A 271 -4.93 2.28 -19.38
CA THR A 271 -4.02 1.92 -20.48
C THR A 271 -2.62 2.40 -20.14
N ARG A 272 -1.62 1.58 -20.45
CA ARG A 272 -0.23 1.90 -20.08
C ARG A 272 0.76 1.46 -21.17
N SER A 273 1.73 2.33 -21.44
CA SER A 273 2.94 2.00 -22.24
C SER A 273 4.19 2.06 -21.38
N GLY A 274 5.31 1.49 -21.86
CA GLY A 274 6.62 1.55 -21.19
C GLY A 274 7.29 0.18 -20.95
N PHE A 275 6.51 -0.91 -21.04
CA PHE A 275 6.97 -2.29 -20.90
C PHE A 275 7.11 -2.94 -22.28
N GLY A 276 8.17 -2.59 -23.03
CA GLY A 276 8.37 -3.03 -24.41
C GLY A 276 7.72 -2.12 -25.46
N GLU A 277 7.39 -2.66 -26.64
CA GLU A 277 6.89 -1.85 -27.77
C GLU A 277 5.37 -1.58 -27.72
N ASP A 278 4.58 -2.41 -27.02
CA ASP A 278 3.12 -2.34 -27.05
C ASP A 278 2.50 -1.65 -25.83
N ARG A 279 1.43 -0.88 -26.06
CA ARG A 279 0.55 -0.34 -25.02
C ARG A 279 -0.53 -1.37 -24.68
N TYR A 280 -0.71 -1.66 -23.40
CA TYR A 280 -1.71 -2.62 -22.92
C TYR A 280 -2.83 -1.91 -22.14
N TRP A 281 -3.86 -2.65 -21.77
CA TRP A 281 -4.94 -2.17 -20.90
C TRP A 281 -5.30 -3.20 -19.83
N ALA A 282 -5.82 -2.73 -18.71
CA ALA A 282 -6.31 -3.56 -17.61
C ALA A 282 -7.55 -2.92 -16.99
N SER A 283 -8.37 -3.73 -16.33
CA SER A 283 -9.56 -3.26 -15.62
C SER A 283 -9.91 -4.13 -14.42
N VAL A 284 -10.45 -3.49 -13.38
CA VAL A 284 -11.14 -4.15 -12.27
C VAL A 284 -12.57 -3.63 -12.22
N GLY A 285 -13.54 -4.52 -12.37
CA GLY A 285 -14.95 -4.18 -12.33
C GLY A 285 -15.65 -4.99 -11.25
N GLY A 286 -16.50 -4.34 -10.46
CA GLY A 286 -17.12 -4.99 -9.32
C GLY A 286 -18.41 -4.35 -8.85
N LEU A 287 -19.07 -5.05 -7.94
CA LEU A 287 -20.23 -4.56 -7.24
C LEU A 287 -20.22 -5.04 -5.79
N GLU A 288 -20.84 -4.22 -4.94
CA GLU A 288 -21.18 -4.59 -3.59
C GLU A 288 -22.67 -4.45 -3.34
N TYR A 289 -23.20 -5.34 -2.50
CA TYR A 289 -24.55 -5.24 -1.98
C TYR A 289 -24.54 -5.32 -0.47
N THR A 290 -25.14 -4.33 0.19
CA THR A 290 -25.22 -4.31 1.66
C THR A 290 -26.62 -4.70 2.16
N PHE A 291 -26.67 -5.75 2.96
CA PHE A 291 -27.84 -6.08 3.78
C PHE A 291 -27.77 -5.27 5.07
N PHE A 292 -28.60 -4.23 5.16
CA PHE A 292 -28.65 -3.37 6.33
C PHE A 292 -29.46 -3.98 7.48
N GLY A 293 -28.97 -3.85 8.71
CA GLY A 293 -29.69 -4.19 9.93
C GLY A 293 -30.10 -5.67 10.02
N ILE A 294 -29.19 -6.58 9.68
CA ILE A 294 -29.43 -8.04 9.70
C ILE A 294 -29.59 -8.60 11.12
N THR A 295 -29.27 -7.82 12.15
CA THR A 295 -29.50 -8.14 13.57
C THR A 295 -30.27 -7.02 14.26
N GLU A 296 -30.86 -7.33 15.43
CA GLU A 296 -31.52 -6.32 16.28
C GLU A 296 -30.57 -5.20 16.76
N SER A 297 -29.26 -5.50 16.84
CA SER A 297 -28.23 -4.52 17.20
C SER A 297 -27.85 -3.59 16.03
N GLY A 298 -28.38 -3.83 14.83
CA GLY A 298 -28.12 -3.02 13.64
C GLY A 298 -26.88 -3.42 12.86
N ALA A 299 -26.41 -4.67 12.95
CA ALA A 299 -25.26 -5.11 12.16
C ALA A 299 -25.59 -5.15 10.66
N ASP A 300 -24.61 -4.85 9.82
CA ASP A 300 -24.71 -4.86 8.36
C ASP A 300 -23.79 -5.94 7.77
N LEU A 301 -24.24 -6.56 6.68
CA LEU A 301 -23.45 -7.53 5.92
C LEU A 301 -23.34 -7.09 4.46
N GLY A 302 -22.15 -6.74 4.02
CA GLY A 302 -21.79 -6.50 2.63
C GLY A 302 -21.39 -7.80 1.93
N MET A 303 -21.80 -7.94 0.68
CA MET A 303 -21.27 -8.92 -0.27
C MET A 303 -20.48 -8.19 -1.34
N ILE A 304 -19.30 -8.70 -1.66
CA ILE A 304 -18.37 -8.13 -2.65
C ILE A 304 -18.20 -9.12 -3.80
N LEU A 305 -18.25 -8.64 -5.03
CA LEU A 305 -17.90 -9.39 -6.24
C LEU A 305 -17.08 -8.49 -7.16
N GLU A 306 -15.88 -8.92 -7.54
CA GLU A 306 -15.04 -8.20 -8.51
C GLU A 306 -14.44 -9.16 -9.55
N TYR A 307 -14.06 -8.61 -10.70
CA TYR A 307 -13.33 -9.30 -11.75
C TYR A 307 -12.19 -8.42 -12.24
N GLN A 308 -10.98 -8.98 -12.24
CA GLN A 308 -9.75 -8.35 -12.71
C GLN A 308 -9.38 -8.94 -14.07
N TYR A 309 -9.06 -8.07 -15.01
CA TYR A 309 -8.59 -8.41 -16.34
C TYR A 309 -7.35 -7.58 -16.68
N ASP A 310 -6.35 -8.19 -17.31
CA ASP A 310 -5.18 -7.50 -17.85
C ASP A 310 -4.83 -8.09 -19.21
N SER A 311 -4.61 -7.24 -20.21
CA SER A 311 -4.40 -7.69 -21.59
C SER A 311 -2.99 -8.19 -21.88
N ARG A 312 -2.08 -8.18 -20.90
CA ARG A 312 -0.71 -8.71 -21.04
C ARG A 312 -0.73 -10.23 -20.89
N ASP A 313 0.24 -10.89 -21.52
CA ASP A 313 0.49 -12.32 -21.28
C ASP A 313 1.42 -12.53 -20.06
N THR A 314 2.25 -11.54 -19.73
CA THR A 314 3.26 -11.63 -18.66
C THR A 314 3.31 -10.33 -17.86
N LEU A 315 3.31 -10.45 -16.54
CA LEU A 315 3.40 -9.35 -15.59
C LEU A 315 4.84 -8.86 -15.42
N PRO A 316 5.08 -7.64 -14.90
CA PRO A 316 6.43 -7.08 -14.73
C PRO A 316 7.36 -7.94 -13.85
N GLY A 317 6.78 -8.74 -12.93
CA GLY A 317 7.51 -9.72 -12.12
C GLY A 317 7.99 -10.97 -12.87
N GLY A 318 7.67 -11.11 -14.16
CA GLY A 318 8.01 -12.30 -14.97
C GLY A 318 7.04 -13.46 -14.84
N PHE A 319 5.90 -13.26 -14.16
CA PHE A 319 4.85 -14.26 -14.00
C PHE A 319 3.83 -14.18 -15.14
N GLU A 320 3.24 -15.31 -15.51
CA GLU A 320 2.10 -15.33 -16.42
C GLU A 320 0.93 -14.53 -15.83
N GLN A 321 0.29 -13.74 -16.67
CA GLN A 321 -0.91 -13.00 -16.30
C GLN A 321 -2.10 -13.95 -16.25
N GLN A 322 -2.98 -13.71 -15.28
CA GLN A 322 -4.23 -14.43 -15.17
C GLN A 322 -5.34 -13.46 -14.78
N ASP A 323 -6.52 -13.69 -15.35
CA ASP A 323 -7.73 -13.03 -14.89
C ASP A 323 -8.13 -13.57 -13.51
N VAL A 324 -8.61 -12.69 -12.64
CA VAL A 324 -8.92 -13.04 -11.25
C VAL A 324 -10.37 -12.68 -10.93
N ALA A 325 -11.13 -13.67 -10.48
CA ALA A 325 -12.44 -13.46 -9.90
C ALA A 325 -12.33 -13.35 -8.37
N VAL A 326 -12.98 -12.34 -7.80
CA VAL A 326 -12.94 -12.06 -6.36
C VAL A 326 -14.36 -12.05 -5.81
N ALA A 327 -14.53 -12.68 -4.65
CA ALA A 327 -15.77 -12.66 -3.89
C ALA A 327 -15.47 -12.48 -2.41
N GLY A 328 -16.34 -11.77 -1.69
CA GLY A 328 -16.11 -11.53 -0.28
C GLY A 328 -17.34 -11.14 0.51
N PHE A 329 -17.14 -11.08 1.82
CA PHE A 329 -18.14 -10.64 2.78
C PHE A 329 -17.50 -9.65 3.76
N ARG A 330 -18.20 -8.54 4.00
CA ARG A 330 -17.84 -7.52 4.97
C ARG A 330 -18.92 -7.47 6.05
N LEU A 331 -18.57 -7.74 7.29
CA LEU A 331 -19.46 -7.62 8.44
C LEU A 331 -19.09 -6.36 9.22
N ALA A 332 -20.07 -5.49 9.43
CA ALA A 332 -19.95 -4.36 10.34
C ALA A 332 -20.97 -4.55 11.47
N MET A 333 -20.52 -4.69 12.71
CA MET A 333 -21.43 -4.90 13.84
C MET A 333 -22.17 -3.64 14.26
N ASN A 334 -21.70 -2.47 13.82
CA ASN A 334 -22.24 -1.15 14.16
C ASN A 334 -22.35 -0.94 15.69
N ASP A 335 -21.40 -1.49 16.44
CA ASP A 335 -21.30 -1.38 17.90
C ASP A 335 -20.29 -0.31 18.33
N ILE A 336 -20.32 0.10 19.60
CA ILE A 336 -19.40 1.12 20.15
C ILE A 336 -17.92 0.76 19.94
N PRO A 337 -17.50 -0.52 20.10
CA PRO A 337 -16.15 -0.96 19.77
C PRO A 337 -15.78 -0.95 18.28
N SER A 338 -16.69 -0.69 17.34
CA SER A 338 -16.46 -0.81 15.89
C SER A 338 -15.91 -2.18 15.51
N THR A 339 -16.64 -3.23 15.88
CA THR A 339 -16.30 -4.61 15.54
C THR A 339 -16.59 -4.87 14.07
N GLU A 340 -15.57 -5.26 13.32
CA GLU A 340 -15.62 -5.47 11.88
C GLU A 340 -14.91 -6.76 11.48
N ALA A 341 -15.35 -7.37 10.38
CA ALA A 341 -14.64 -8.49 9.75
C ALA A 341 -14.80 -8.46 8.23
N LEU A 342 -13.73 -8.80 7.51
CA LEU A 342 -13.67 -8.90 6.06
C LEU A 342 -13.11 -10.27 5.70
N LEU A 343 -13.82 -11.00 4.84
CA LEU A 343 -13.34 -12.23 4.22
C LEU A 343 -13.35 -12.02 2.71
N VAL A 344 -12.20 -12.20 2.06
CA VAL A 344 -12.04 -12.11 0.62
C VAL A 344 -11.45 -13.42 0.11
N TYR A 345 -12.03 -13.93 -0.98
CA TYR A 345 -11.56 -15.06 -1.74
C TYR A 345 -11.28 -14.62 -3.16
N SER A 346 -10.08 -14.92 -3.66
CA SER A 346 -9.66 -14.63 -5.03
C SER A 346 -9.27 -15.94 -5.74
N GLN A 347 -9.67 -16.06 -7.00
CA GLN A 347 -9.39 -17.22 -7.85
C GLN A 347 -8.87 -16.74 -9.21
N GLY A 348 -7.63 -17.11 -9.53
CA GLY A 348 -7.08 -17.08 -10.88
C GLY A 348 -6.91 -18.49 -11.45
N GLU A 349 -6.37 -18.64 -12.65
CA GLU A 349 -6.07 -19.95 -13.21
C GLU A 349 -4.98 -20.68 -12.40
N GLY A 350 -5.34 -21.78 -11.73
CA GLY A 350 -4.43 -22.56 -10.90
C GLY A 350 -3.84 -21.86 -9.67
N GLN A 351 -4.38 -20.70 -9.27
CA GLN A 351 -4.01 -20.03 -8.03
C GLN A 351 -5.24 -19.51 -7.26
N LYS A 352 -5.16 -19.55 -5.94
CA LYS A 352 -6.21 -19.10 -5.01
C LYS A 352 -5.58 -18.34 -3.85
N PHE A 353 -6.27 -17.32 -3.40
CA PHE A 353 -5.90 -16.52 -2.24
C PHE A 353 -7.11 -16.28 -1.36
N VAL A 354 -6.94 -16.46 -0.05
CA VAL A 354 -7.93 -16.11 0.97
C VAL A 354 -7.29 -15.07 1.89
N ASN A 355 -7.96 -13.94 2.07
CA ASN A 355 -7.64 -12.96 3.11
C ASN A 355 -8.81 -12.87 4.10
N PHE A 356 -8.50 -12.97 5.38
CA PHE A 356 -9.44 -12.70 6.45
C PHE A 356 -8.85 -11.66 7.38
N GLU A 357 -9.59 -10.60 7.63
CA GLU A 357 -9.25 -9.58 8.62
C GLU A 357 -10.44 -9.38 9.57
N ALA A 358 -10.19 -9.23 10.86
CA ALA A 358 -11.19 -8.80 11.81
C ALA A 358 -10.58 -7.84 12.82
N SER A 359 -11.32 -6.82 13.21
CA SER A 359 -10.84 -5.85 14.17
C SER A 359 -11.90 -5.38 15.14
N ARG A 360 -11.47 -4.89 16.30
CA ARG A 360 -12.31 -4.12 17.23
C ARG A 360 -11.48 -3.26 18.17
N ARG A 361 -12.11 -2.22 18.71
CA ARG A 361 -11.56 -1.43 19.82
C ARG A 361 -11.64 -2.18 21.15
N LEU A 362 -10.63 -1.97 21.99
CA LEU A 362 -10.53 -2.45 23.37
C LEU A 362 -10.40 -1.24 24.31
N GLY A 363 -11.52 -0.82 24.90
CA GLY A 363 -11.55 0.43 25.68
C GLY A 363 -11.47 1.65 24.76
N ASN A 364 -10.73 2.69 25.19
CA ASN A 364 -10.67 3.96 24.46
C ASN A 364 -9.45 4.06 23.54
N ASP A 365 -8.33 3.46 23.95
CA ASP A 365 -7.01 3.76 23.37
C ASP A 365 -6.38 2.57 22.66
N TRP A 366 -7.07 1.42 22.58
CA TRP A 366 -6.52 0.21 21.98
C TRP A 366 -7.39 -0.33 20.86
N LYS A 367 -6.77 -0.86 19.81
CA LYS A 367 -7.41 -1.68 18.77
C LYS A 367 -6.70 -3.03 18.69
N MET A 368 -7.48 -4.08 18.48
CA MET A 368 -6.98 -5.42 18.20
C MET A 368 -7.38 -5.79 16.78
N ILE A 369 -6.43 -6.33 16.02
CA ILE A 369 -6.60 -6.74 14.62
C ILE A 369 -6.12 -8.18 14.51
N LEU A 370 -6.94 -9.04 13.95
CA LEU A 370 -6.65 -10.43 13.63
C LEU A 370 -6.64 -10.55 12.11
N GLU A 371 -5.54 -11.03 11.54
CA GLU A 371 -5.45 -11.28 10.10
C GLU A 371 -5.03 -12.73 9.85
N ALA A 372 -5.52 -13.32 8.78
CA ALA A 372 -5.07 -14.61 8.28
C ALA A 372 -5.06 -14.62 6.76
N ARG A 373 -3.96 -15.14 6.18
CA ARG A 373 -3.81 -15.28 4.73
C ARG A 373 -3.46 -16.71 4.37
N MET A 374 -4.07 -17.18 3.29
CA MET A 374 -3.84 -18.53 2.75
C MET A 374 -3.60 -18.45 1.25
N PHE A 375 -2.53 -19.10 0.80
CA PHE A 375 -2.07 -19.18 -0.56
C PHE A 375 -2.16 -20.63 -1.03
N SER A 376 -2.78 -20.83 -2.19
CA SER A 376 -2.83 -22.14 -2.82
C SER A 376 -2.50 -21.99 -4.29
N VAL A 377 -1.50 -22.73 -4.74
CA VAL A 377 -1.11 -22.83 -6.14
C VAL A 377 -1.18 -24.30 -6.53
N ASP A 378 -1.70 -24.58 -7.72
CA ASP A 378 -1.86 -25.94 -8.20
C ASP A 378 -0.48 -26.61 -8.38
N ASP A 379 -0.35 -27.87 -7.95
CA ASP A 379 0.92 -28.60 -7.92
C ASP A 379 1.56 -28.80 -9.30
N GLU A 380 0.77 -28.69 -10.37
CA GLU A 380 1.24 -28.79 -11.76
C GLU A 380 1.85 -27.49 -12.28
N GLN A 381 1.64 -26.35 -11.60
CA GLN A 381 2.14 -25.07 -12.07
C GLN A 381 3.63 -24.91 -11.87
N GLN A 382 4.29 -24.36 -12.89
CA GLN A 382 5.69 -23.96 -12.80
C GLN A 382 5.86 -22.65 -12.01
N PRO A 383 7.05 -22.37 -11.44
CA PRO A 383 7.28 -21.17 -10.62
C PRO A 383 6.90 -19.83 -11.25
N PHE A 384 6.89 -19.75 -12.58
CA PHE A 384 6.56 -18.52 -13.33
C PHE A 384 5.10 -18.46 -13.80
N GLU A 385 4.31 -19.52 -13.62
CA GLU A 385 2.91 -19.55 -14.07
C GLU A 385 1.97 -18.85 -13.07
N SER A 386 2.42 -18.61 -11.82
CA SER A 386 1.64 -17.91 -10.80
C SER A 386 2.49 -16.94 -9.97
N GLN A 387 2.00 -15.71 -9.84
CA GLN A 387 2.58 -14.69 -8.95
C GLN A 387 2.49 -15.05 -7.46
N LEU A 388 1.60 -15.97 -7.08
CA LEU A 388 1.48 -16.47 -5.71
C LEU A 388 2.43 -17.64 -5.42
N TYR A 389 3.09 -18.20 -6.44
CA TYR A 389 3.99 -19.34 -6.28
C TYR A 389 5.08 -19.10 -5.23
N PRO A 390 5.79 -17.94 -5.19
CA PRO A 390 6.80 -17.68 -4.16
C PRO A 390 6.26 -17.74 -2.72
N PHE A 391 4.96 -17.52 -2.53
CA PHE A 391 4.32 -17.39 -1.22
C PHE A 391 3.47 -18.60 -0.84
N ARG A 392 3.48 -19.67 -1.65
CA ARG A 392 2.62 -20.87 -1.48
C ARG A 392 2.80 -21.62 -0.14
N ASN A 393 3.88 -21.36 0.58
CA ASN A 393 4.14 -21.91 1.91
C ASN A 393 4.10 -20.86 3.03
N ASP A 394 3.62 -19.65 2.72
CA ASP A 394 3.56 -18.53 3.64
C ASP A 394 2.16 -18.28 4.21
N ASP A 395 1.33 -19.33 4.30
CA ASP A 395 0.07 -19.29 5.04
C ASP A 395 0.31 -18.87 6.49
N TYR A 396 -0.41 -17.86 6.98
CA TYR A 396 -0.19 -17.34 8.33
C TYR A 396 -1.47 -16.84 9.03
N ILE A 397 -1.31 -16.62 10.33
CA ILE A 397 -2.20 -15.83 11.16
C ILE A 397 -1.38 -14.78 11.92
N SER A 398 -1.88 -13.56 12.02
CA SER A 398 -1.28 -12.48 12.79
C SER A 398 -2.27 -11.86 13.76
N LEU A 399 -1.75 -11.38 14.89
CA LEU A 399 -2.50 -10.62 15.88
C LEU A 399 -1.74 -9.34 16.18
N THR A 400 -2.37 -8.21 15.90
CA THR A 400 -1.83 -6.88 16.12
C THR A 400 -2.60 -6.17 17.22
N PHE A 401 -1.87 -5.55 18.13
CA PHE A 401 -2.41 -4.59 19.09
C PHE A 401 -1.86 -3.21 18.79
N GLU A 402 -2.75 -2.25 18.64
CA GLU A 402 -2.43 -0.85 18.43
C GLU A 402 -2.84 -0.06 19.64
N ARG A 403 -1.95 0.80 20.13
CA ARG A 403 -2.22 1.77 21.19
C ARG A 403 -2.11 3.18 20.62
N TYR A 404 -3.21 3.92 20.75
CA TYR A 404 -3.32 5.32 20.35
C TYR A 404 -2.97 6.23 21.54
N PHE A 405 -2.35 7.38 21.28
CA PHE A 405 -1.99 8.38 22.30
C PHE A 405 -2.15 9.81 21.81
#